data_AF-A0A0B2WVN2-F1
#
_entry.id   AF-A0A0B2WVN2-F1
#
_cell.length_a   1.000
_cell.length_b   1.000
_cell.length_c   1.000
_cell.angle_alpha   90.00
_cell.angle_beta   90.00
_cell.angle_gamma   90.00
#
_symmetry.space_group_name_H-M   'P 1'
#
loop_
_entity.id
_entity.type
_entity.pdbx_description
1 polymer ?
#
loop_
_entity_poly.entity_id
_entity_poly.type
_entity_poly.pdbx_seq_one_letter_code
_entity_poly.pdbx_strand_id
1 'polypeptide(L)'
;MLYLSRMAILLDFDYGAIFLVVVTIIVFLFPVLILFPPVPVDHSDALQQTHSKLGRSQRDSDLRSQYDARHQPQAGKKPKIESLYIYPVKSCRGIELDSTKVLPTGLEHDRLYMFAQLKPKSLSTVAPDGAATDSNGAWEFLTPRQLPLLANVKFDIWLPDAGKKSRLLGSLQGAYLAVRFPWQQRGVVGFVQLVVAKLSRGWSAAPEKEFILPLEFPSKQEIDARGYRFENVKIWADVPYALNMSNELPAELATYLGVKNPLGIFRSTPLDRRKVFPNTSGNEMSGHETEIDFHDAFLD
;
A
#
# COMPACT_ATOMS: atom_id res chain seq x y z
N MET A 1 -29.92 -57.18 -32.28
CA MET A 1 -28.47 -57.28 -31.99
C MET A 1 -27.60 -56.35 -32.85
N LEU A 2 -28.15 -55.28 -33.45
CA LEU A 2 -27.44 -54.36 -34.36
C LEU A 2 -27.47 -52.88 -33.93
N TYR A 3 -28.20 -52.55 -32.85
CA TYR A 3 -28.31 -51.18 -32.33
C TYR A 3 -27.32 -50.87 -31.20
N LEU A 4 -26.89 -51.89 -30.44
CA LEU A 4 -25.93 -51.74 -29.35
C LEU A 4 -24.48 -51.53 -29.83
N SER A 5 -24.14 -51.98 -31.05
CA SER A 5 -22.80 -51.79 -31.63
C SER A 5 -22.57 -50.41 -32.24
N ARG A 6 -23.62 -49.58 -32.42
CA ARG A 6 -23.47 -48.20 -32.93
C ARG A 6 -23.27 -47.14 -31.84
N MET A 7 -23.51 -47.49 -30.57
CA MET A 7 -23.32 -46.57 -29.44
C MET A 7 -21.92 -46.66 -28.82
N ALA A 8 -21.14 -47.71 -29.12
CA ALA A 8 -19.77 -47.86 -28.63
C ALA A 8 -18.74 -47.04 -29.43
N ILE A 9 -19.09 -46.56 -30.63
CA ILE A 9 -18.17 -45.86 -31.53
C ILE A 9 -18.11 -44.34 -31.24
N LEU A 10 -18.97 -43.81 -30.37
CA LEU A 10 -19.01 -42.39 -30.03
C LEU A 10 -18.11 -41.99 -28.84
N LEU A 11 -17.36 -42.93 -28.25
CA LEU A 11 -16.56 -42.70 -27.05
C LEU A 11 -15.14 -43.29 -27.09
N ASP A 12 -14.58 -43.57 -28.28
CA ASP A 12 -13.12 -43.75 -28.40
C ASP A 12 -12.45 -42.38 -28.39
N PHE A 13 -12.22 -41.86 -27.19
CA PHE A 13 -11.38 -40.69 -26.97
C PHE A 13 -9.95 -41.03 -27.39
N ASP A 14 -9.53 -40.58 -28.59
CA ASP A 14 -8.14 -40.72 -29.04
C ASP A 14 -7.25 -39.77 -28.24
N TYR A 15 -6.80 -40.25 -27.09
CA TYR A 15 -5.86 -39.54 -26.21
C TYR A 15 -4.56 -39.18 -26.93
N GLY A 16 -4.15 -39.94 -27.95
CA GLY A 16 -2.95 -39.67 -28.75
C GLY A 16 -3.13 -38.43 -29.63
N ALA A 17 -4.25 -38.34 -30.34
CA ALA A 17 -4.59 -37.16 -31.13
C ALA A 17 -4.76 -35.91 -30.25
N ILE A 18 -5.43 -36.03 -29.10
CA ILE A 18 -5.59 -34.91 -28.15
C ILE A 18 -4.24 -34.47 -27.60
N PHE A 19 -3.38 -35.40 -27.20
CA PHE A 19 -2.03 -35.09 -26.73
C PHE A 19 -1.23 -34.34 -27.79
N LEU A 20 -1.25 -34.80 -29.04
CA LEU A 20 -0.53 -34.17 -30.13
C LEU A 20 -1.04 -32.75 -30.40
N VAL A 21 -2.36 -32.52 -30.38
CA VAL A 21 -2.95 -31.18 -30.51
C VAL A 21 -2.52 -30.26 -29.36
N VAL A 22 -2.57 -30.73 -28.12
CA VAL A 22 -2.14 -29.95 -26.94
C VAL A 22 -0.66 -29.59 -27.01
N VAL A 23 0.21 -30.56 -27.34
CA VAL A 23 1.65 -30.31 -27.50
C VAL A 23 1.91 -29.30 -28.61
N THR A 24 1.22 -29.43 -29.75
CA THR A 24 1.36 -28.49 -30.87
C THR A 24 0.95 -27.08 -30.45
N ILE A 25 -0.18 -26.93 -29.76
CA ILE A 25 -0.62 -25.63 -29.23
C ILE A 25 0.44 -25.05 -28.29
N ILE A 26 0.98 -25.83 -27.35
CA ILE A 26 2.02 -25.36 -26.42
C ILE A 26 3.28 -24.92 -27.16
N VAL A 27 3.78 -25.72 -28.12
CA VAL A 27 4.99 -25.41 -28.90
C VAL A 27 4.82 -24.14 -29.73
N PHE A 28 3.62 -23.85 -30.24
CA PHE A 28 3.35 -22.61 -30.97
C PHE A 28 3.06 -21.40 -30.05
N LEU A 29 2.37 -21.60 -28.93
CA LEU A 29 2.08 -20.50 -27.99
C LEU A 29 3.31 -20.07 -27.21
N PHE A 30 4.20 -21.00 -26.86
CA PHE A 30 5.33 -20.72 -25.97
C PHE A 30 6.30 -19.65 -26.54
N PRO A 31 6.72 -19.67 -27.82
CA PRO A 31 7.49 -18.58 -28.41
C PRO A 31 6.73 -17.25 -28.42
N VAL A 32 5.41 -17.27 -28.67
CA VAL A 32 4.56 -16.07 -28.64
C VAL A 32 4.50 -15.48 -27.23
N LEU A 33 4.38 -16.31 -26.20
CA LEU A 33 4.40 -15.87 -24.79
C LEU A 33 5.77 -15.36 -24.34
N ILE A 34 6.87 -15.80 -24.96
CA ILE A 34 8.22 -15.26 -24.70
C ILE A 34 8.38 -13.89 -25.37
N LEU A 35 7.92 -13.74 -26.62
CA LEU A 35 8.05 -12.50 -27.39
C LEU A 35 7.05 -11.43 -26.94
N PHE A 36 5.83 -11.85 -26.58
CA PHE A 36 4.73 -11.03 -26.10
C PHE A 36 4.21 -11.61 -24.79
N PRO A 37 4.97 -11.48 -23.69
CA PRO A 37 4.49 -11.90 -22.40
C PRO A 37 3.18 -11.15 -22.11
N PRO A 38 2.08 -11.83 -21.80
CA PRO A 38 0.80 -11.20 -21.46
C PRO A 38 0.88 -10.66 -20.03
N VAL A 39 1.93 -9.89 -19.73
CA VAL A 39 2.15 -9.23 -18.46
C VAL A 39 1.45 -7.88 -18.59
N PRO A 40 0.39 -7.63 -17.80
CA PRO A 40 -0.15 -6.29 -17.73
C PRO A 40 0.96 -5.35 -17.26
N VAL A 41 1.08 -4.18 -17.89
CA VAL A 41 2.03 -3.16 -17.46
C VAL A 41 1.52 -2.62 -16.12
N ASP A 42 2.31 -2.83 -15.08
CA ASP A 42 2.00 -2.31 -13.75
C ASP A 42 2.17 -0.79 -13.76
N HIS A 43 1.46 -0.08 -12.88
CA HIS A 43 1.57 1.38 -12.85
C HIS A 43 2.98 1.83 -12.45
N SER A 44 3.65 1.05 -11.58
CA SER A 44 5.04 1.24 -11.21
C SER A 44 6.02 1.08 -12.38
N ASP A 45 5.75 0.20 -13.35
CA ASP A 45 6.58 0.05 -14.55
C ASP A 45 6.54 1.32 -15.42
N ALA A 46 5.36 1.94 -15.52
CA ALA A 46 5.20 3.22 -16.20
C ALA A 46 5.91 4.36 -15.44
N LEU A 47 5.80 4.38 -14.10
CA LEU A 47 6.51 5.35 -13.25
C LEU A 47 8.03 5.18 -13.36
N GLN A 48 8.56 3.96 -13.47
CA GLN A 48 10.00 3.72 -13.56
C GLN A 48 10.67 4.40 -14.77
N GLN A 49 9.89 4.71 -15.82
CA GLN A 49 10.37 5.43 -17.00
C GLN A 49 10.58 6.94 -16.78
N THR A 50 9.95 7.52 -15.76
CA THR A 50 9.92 8.98 -15.50
C THR A 50 10.37 9.36 -14.09
N HIS A 51 10.29 8.42 -13.15
CA HIS A 51 10.57 8.59 -11.73
C HIS A 51 11.69 7.68 -11.27
N SER A 52 12.27 8.01 -10.13
CA SER A 52 13.21 7.17 -9.41
C SER A 52 12.59 6.71 -8.10
N LYS A 53 12.78 5.43 -7.80
CA LYS A 53 12.26 4.80 -6.61
C LYS A 53 13.07 5.26 -5.40
N LEU A 54 12.38 5.76 -4.38
CA LEU A 54 12.96 6.12 -3.10
C LEU A 54 13.06 4.87 -2.22
N GLY A 55 14.21 4.73 -1.56
CA GLY A 55 14.47 3.68 -0.58
C GLY A 55 15.25 2.49 -1.13
N ARG A 56 15.79 1.71 -0.21
CA ARG A 56 16.60 0.53 -0.48
C ARG A 56 15.76 -0.68 -0.87
N SER A 57 16.39 -1.58 -1.61
CA SER A 57 15.82 -2.90 -1.87
C SER A 57 15.85 -3.73 -0.59
N GLN A 58 14.81 -4.54 -0.35
CA GLN A 58 14.78 -5.44 0.81
C GLN A 58 15.94 -6.45 0.81
N ARG A 59 16.56 -6.70 -0.37
CA ARG A 59 17.70 -7.61 -0.48
C ARG A 59 18.95 -7.02 0.18
N ASP A 60 19.08 -5.70 0.12
CA ASP A 60 20.23 -4.91 0.57
C ASP A 60 19.95 -4.20 1.90
N SER A 61 19.03 -4.77 2.68
CA SER A 61 18.57 -4.20 3.95
C SER A 61 19.61 -4.39 5.05
N ASP A 62 19.95 -3.31 5.76
CA ASP A 62 20.99 -3.33 6.79
C ASP A 62 20.51 -4.06 8.06
N LEU A 63 19.19 -4.11 8.29
CA LEU A 63 18.59 -4.86 9.41
C LEU A 63 18.89 -6.37 9.39
N ARG A 64 19.17 -6.95 8.21
CA ARG A 64 19.54 -8.37 8.11
C ARG A 64 20.81 -8.70 8.87
N SER A 65 21.69 -7.71 9.00
CA SER A 65 22.96 -7.83 9.66
C SER A 65 22.94 -7.28 11.09
N GLN A 66 21.79 -6.85 11.63
CA GLN A 66 21.72 -6.06 12.87
C GLN A 66 22.32 -6.74 14.12
N TYR A 67 22.42 -8.08 14.10
CA TYR A 67 23.00 -8.87 15.19
C TYR A 67 24.47 -9.27 14.97
N ASP A 68 25.08 -8.83 13.86
CA ASP A 68 26.47 -9.11 13.57
C ASP A 68 27.39 -8.45 14.61
N ALA A 69 28.48 -9.14 14.96
CA ALA A 69 29.46 -8.65 15.94
C ALA A 69 30.05 -7.27 15.59
N ARG A 70 30.04 -6.89 14.30
CA ARG A 70 30.49 -5.58 13.81
C ARG A 70 29.68 -4.40 14.34
N HIS A 71 28.43 -4.65 14.78
CA HIS A 71 27.51 -3.62 15.31
C HIS A 71 27.52 -3.53 16.83
N GLN A 72 28.30 -4.38 17.51
CA GLN A 72 28.44 -4.27 18.96
C GLN A 72 29.06 -2.93 19.36
N PRO A 73 28.66 -2.36 20.51
CA PRO A 73 29.20 -1.09 20.98
C PRO A 73 30.72 -1.21 21.17
N GLN A 74 31.47 -0.38 20.45
CA GLN A 74 32.93 -0.32 20.54
C GLN A 74 33.33 0.90 21.35
N ALA A 75 34.09 0.69 22.42
CA ALA A 75 34.56 1.76 23.29
C ALA A 75 35.32 2.82 22.48
N GLY A 76 34.97 4.10 22.68
CA GLY A 76 35.59 5.23 21.98
C GLY A 76 35.05 5.52 20.57
N LYS A 77 34.12 4.71 20.02
CA LYS A 77 33.45 5.02 18.75
C LYS A 77 32.12 5.75 18.97
N LYS A 78 31.85 6.73 18.11
CA LYS A 78 30.55 7.41 18.07
C LYS A 78 29.47 6.46 17.56
N PRO A 79 28.22 6.58 18.06
CA PRO A 79 27.10 5.81 17.53
C PRO A 79 26.89 6.15 16.05
N LYS A 80 26.53 5.13 15.27
CA LYS A 80 26.21 5.24 13.85
C LYS A 80 24.78 4.76 13.64
N ILE A 81 24.03 5.47 12.79
CA ILE A 81 22.74 5.00 12.31
C ILE A 81 23.00 3.86 11.33
N GLU A 82 22.54 2.66 11.68
CA GLU A 82 22.70 1.48 10.81
C GLU A 82 21.58 1.36 9.79
N SER A 83 20.35 1.71 10.18
CA SER A 83 19.21 1.64 9.28
C SER A 83 18.19 2.72 9.63
N LEU A 84 17.55 3.25 8.59
CA LEU A 84 16.61 4.36 8.66
C LEU A 84 15.33 3.96 7.94
N TYR A 85 14.18 4.17 8.59
CA TYR A 85 12.87 3.79 8.05
C TYR A 85 11.90 4.95 8.08
N ILE A 86 11.06 5.01 7.04
CA ILE A 86 9.84 5.80 7.02
C ILE A 86 8.62 4.89 6.86
N TYR A 87 7.47 5.35 7.34
CA TYR A 87 6.19 4.65 7.31
C TYR A 87 5.16 5.57 6.65
N PRO A 88 5.17 5.71 5.31
CA PRO A 88 4.32 6.66 4.60
C PRO A 88 2.83 6.46 4.90
N VAL A 89 2.43 5.21 5.15
CA VAL A 89 1.11 4.86 5.67
C VAL A 89 1.25 4.34 7.11
N LYS A 90 0.53 4.95 8.05
CA LYS A 90 0.52 4.55 9.45
C LYS A 90 0.15 3.07 9.59
N SER A 91 0.79 2.39 10.54
CA SER A 91 0.47 1.02 10.92
C SER A 91 0.68 -0.03 9.81
N CYS A 92 1.48 0.32 8.80
CA CYS A 92 1.80 -0.56 7.68
C CYS A 92 3.32 -0.81 7.58
N ARG A 93 3.76 -1.53 6.54
CA ARG A 93 5.17 -1.81 6.29
C ARG A 93 5.96 -0.52 6.01
N GLY A 94 7.14 -0.41 6.62
CA GLY A 94 8.07 0.70 6.38
C GLY A 94 8.95 0.52 5.14
N ILE A 95 9.52 1.63 4.69
CA ILE A 95 10.50 1.73 3.60
C ILE A 95 11.84 2.10 4.22
N GLU A 96 12.87 1.29 3.96
CA GLU A 96 14.25 1.58 4.38
C GLU A 96 14.87 2.62 3.45
N LEU A 97 15.57 3.60 4.01
CA LEU A 97 16.19 4.71 3.29
C LEU A 97 17.68 4.80 3.57
N ASP A 98 18.45 5.25 2.59
CA ASP A 98 19.85 5.65 2.78
C ASP A 98 19.98 6.99 3.51
N SER A 99 19.08 7.92 3.18
CA SER A 99 19.02 9.26 3.75
C SER A 99 17.61 9.82 3.62
N THR A 100 17.26 10.75 4.49
CA THR A 100 16.00 11.52 4.41
C THR A 100 16.21 12.89 5.04
N LYS A 101 15.38 13.86 4.67
CA LYS A 101 15.37 15.16 5.34
C LYS A 101 14.58 15.07 6.64
N VAL A 102 15.08 15.75 7.66
CA VAL A 102 14.38 15.95 8.92
C VAL A 102 13.63 17.27 8.82
N LEU A 103 12.31 17.19 8.89
CA LEU A 103 11.38 18.30 8.94
C LEU A 103 10.92 18.52 10.39
N PRO A 104 10.36 19.68 10.74
CA PRO A 104 9.75 19.90 12.05
C PRO A 104 8.67 18.86 12.41
N THR A 105 7.99 18.30 11.40
CA THR A 105 6.97 17.25 11.57
C THR A 105 7.53 15.82 11.65
N GLY A 106 8.85 15.65 11.54
CA GLY A 106 9.51 14.35 11.49
C GLY A 106 10.24 14.10 10.16
N LEU A 107 10.39 12.84 9.77
CA LEU A 107 11.09 12.49 8.54
C LEU A 107 10.24 12.83 7.30
N GLU A 108 10.88 13.28 6.23
CA GLU A 108 10.20 13.57 4.96
C GLU A 108 9.47 12.31 4.45
N HIS A 109 8.20 12.50 4.05
CA HIS A 109 7.29 11.47 3.56
C HIS A 109 6.84 10.42 4.60
N ASP A 110 7.05 10.67 5.89
CA ASP A 110 6.63 9.75 6.95
C ASP A 110 5.20 10.06 7.43
N ARG A 111 4.40 9.01 7.66
CA ARG A 111 3.02 9.06 8.20
C ARG A 111 2.08 10.07 7.53
N LEU A 112 2.21 10.22 6.21
CA LEU A 112 1.35 11.07 5.39
C LEU A 112 -0.08 10.53 5.28
N TYR A 113 -0.22 9.21 5.33
CA TYR A 113 -1.45 8.48 5.10
C TYR A 113 -1.82 7.57 6.27
N MET A 114 -3.10 7.22 6.36
CA MET A 114 -3.62 6.30 7.35
C MET A 114 -4.82 5.53 6.79
N PHE A 115 -4.86 4.21 7.02
CA PHE A 115 -6.08 3.45 6.81
C PHE A 115 -7.01 3.57 8.01
N ALA A 116 -8.30 3.72 7.75
CA ALA A 116 -9.35 3.75 8.77
C ALA A 116 -10.57 2.93 8.31
N GLN A 117 -11.40 2.53 9.27
CA GLN A 117 -12.66 1.84 9.02
C GLN A 117 -13.81 2.64 9.61
N LEU A 118 -14.94 2.69 8.90
CA LEU A 118 -16.16 3.33 9.39
C LEU A 118 -16.91 2.36 10.29
N LYS A 119 -16.77 2.49 11.62
CA LYS A 119 -17.51 1.63 12.54
C LYS A 119 -18.90 2.21 12.81
N PRO A 120 -19.96 1.37 12.83
CA PRO A 120 -21.25 1.81 13.31
C PRO A 120 -21.12 2.26 14.76
N LYS A 121 -21.75 3.38 15.10
CA LYS A 121 -21.75 3.90 16.46
C LYS A 121 -22.52 2.90 17.34
N SER A 122 -21.82 2.11 18.15
CA SER A 122 -22.46 1.32 19.21
C SER A 122 -23.14 2.30 20.16
N LEU A 123 -24.37 2.00 20.60
CA LEU A 123 -25.27 2.82 21.44
C LEU A 123 -24.68 3.32 22.79
N SER A 124 -23.38 3.13 23.06
CA SER A 124 -22.75 3.33 24.37
C SER A 124 -21.94 4.63 24.49
N THR A 125 -22.28 5.68 23.75
CA THR A 125 -21.86 7.05 24.08
C THR A 125 -23.06 7.98 24.00
N VAL A 126 -23.76 8.09 25.14
CA VAL A 126 -24.72 9.15 25.41
C VAL A 126 -23.94 10.46 25.44
N ALA A 127 -24.08 11.27 24.38
CA ALA A 127 -23.78 12.69 24.49
C ALA A 127 -24.85 13.33 25.41
N PRO A 128 -24.48 14.24 26.31
CA PRO A 128 -25.41 14.83 27.29
C PRO A 128 -26.43 15.79 26.65
N ASP A 129 -26.22 16.23 25.40
CA ASP A 129 -27.09 17.19 24.74
C ASP A 129 -27.81 16.55 23.56
N GLY A 130 -29.13 16.42 23.70
CA GLY A 130 -30.06 15.74 22.80
C GLY A 130 -30.26 16.38 21.43
N ALA A 131 -29.19 16.74 20.73
CA ALA A 131 -29.21 17.02 19.31
C ALA A 131 -29.01 15.70 18.54
N ALA A 132 -30.08 15.21 17.91
CA ALA A 132 -30.03 14.10 16.98
C ALA A 132 -29.07 14.45 15.84
N THR A 133 -27.81 14.02 15.96
CA THR A 133 -26.84 14.04 14.86
C THR A 133 -27.02 12.75 14.09
N ASP A 134 -27.21 12.90 12.78
CA ASP A 134 -27.44 11.83 11.83
C ASP A 134 -26.56 10.61 12.11
N SER A 135 -27.19 9.45 11.94
CA SER A 135 -26.70 8.09 12.16
C SER A 135 -25.51 7.71 11.28
N ASN A 136 -24.41 8.46 11.33
CA ASN A 136 -23.18 8.18 10.61
C ASN A 136 -22.15 7.59 11.58
N GLY A 137 -21.56 6.46 11.20
CA GLY A 137 -20.52 5.80 11.95
C GLY A 137 -19.32 6.71 12.25
N ALA A 138 -18.44 6.25 13.14
CA ALA A 138 -17.18 6.95 13.41
C ALA A 138 -16.03 6.27 12.66
N TRP A 139 -15.21 7.05 11.98
CA TRP A 139 -13.97 6.56 11.39
C TRP A 139 -12.97 6.26 12.50
N GLU A 140 -12.48 5.03 12.55
CA GLU A 140 -11.42 4.62 13.48
C GLU A 140 -10.23 4.10 12.69
N PHE A 141 -9.03 4.58 13.04
CA PHE A 141 -7.81 4.11 12.41
C PHE A 141 -7.58 2.60 12.60
N LEU A 142 -6.90 2.01 11.64
CA LEU A 142 -6.56 0.59 11.64
C LEU A 142 -5.16 0.35 12.17
N THR A 143 -5.01 -0.73 12.95
CA THR A 143 -3.72 -1.15 13.53
C THR A 143 -3.39 -2.60 13.14
N PRO A 144 -2.10 -3.00 13.19
CA PRO A 144 -1.72 -4.38 12.91
C PRO A 144 -2.33 -5.38 13.90
N ARG A 145 -2.71 -4.91 15.10
CA ARG A 145 -3.40 -5.71 16.12
C ARG A 145 -4.81 -6.10 15.69
N GLN A 146 -5.48 -5.25 14.92
CA GLN A 146 -6.82 -5.53 14.38
C GLN A 146 -6.73 -6.28 13.06
N LEU A 147 -5.81 -5.86 12.17
CA LEU A 147 -5.64 -6.40 10.83
C LEU A 147 -4.16 -6.68 10.57
N PRO A 148 -3.66 -7.89 10.90
CA PRO A 148 -2.24 -8.23 10.73
C PRO A 148 -1.80 -8.22 9.27
N LEU A 149 -2.73 -8.38 8.33
CA LEU A 149 -2.46 -8.35 6.89
C LEU A 149 -2.01 -6.97 6.38
N LEU A 150 -2.18 -5.90 7.16
CA LEU A 150 -1.61 -4.57 6.84
C LEU A 150 -0.08 -4.62 6.71
N ALA A 151 0.59 -5.53 7.43
CA ALA A 151 2.04 -5.71 7.34
C ALA A 151 2.49 -6.32 6.00
N ASN A 152 1.59 -6.97 5.27
CA ASN A 152 1.87 -7.56 3.95
C ASN A 152 1.69 -6.57 2.80
N VAL A 153 1.04 -5.44 3.05
CA VAL A 153 0.91 -4.36 2.07
C VAL A 153 2.28 -3.70 1.91
N LYS A 154 2.73 -3.58 0.66
CA LYS A 154 4.02 -2.99 0.28
C LYS A 154 3.79 -1.57 -0.21
N PHE A 155 4.75 -0.71 0.08
CA PHE A 155 4.72 0.71 -0.25
C PHE A 155 6.03 1.05 -0.93
N ASP A 156 5.96 1.75 -2.05
CA ASP A 156 7.11 2.27 -2.76
C ASP A 156 6.84 3.72 -3.13
N ILE A 157 7.77 4.62 -2.82
CA ILE A 157 7.67 6.03 -3.19
C ILE A 157 8.44 6.25 -4.49
N TRP A 158 7.83 6.96 -5.42
CA TRP A 158 8.38 7.33 -6.71
C TRP A 158 8.51 8.85 -6.77
N LEU A 159 9.74 9.34 -6.90
CA LEU A 159 10.05 10.77 -6.99
C LEU A 159 10.38 11.14 -8.45
N PRO A 160 9.96 12.32 -8.92
CA PRO A 160 10.24 12.73 -10.29
C PRO A 160 11.75 12.86 -10.50
N ASP A 161 12.26 12.28 -11.58
CA ASP A 161 13.68 12.27 -11.89
C ASP A 161 13.95 13.09 -13.15
N ALA A 162 14.62 14.24 -13.00
CA ALA A 162 14.94 15.13 -14.11
C ALA A 162 15.84 14.46 -15.18
N GLY A 163 16.59 13.41 -14.80
CA GLY A 163 17.42 12.63 -15.70
C GLY A 163 16.64 11.61 -16.55
N LYS A 164 15.40 11.28 -16.17
CA LYS A 164 14.56 10.32 -16.90
C LYS A 164 13.47 11.04 -17.68
N LYS A 165 13.48 10.86 -19.00
CA LYS A 165 12.45 11.39 -19.88
C LYS A 165 11.86 10.25 -20.69
N SER A 166 10.61 9.88 -20.41
CA SER A 166 9.89 8.95 -21.27
C SER A 166 9.48 9.66 -22.55
N ARG A 167 9.80 9.06 -23.71
CA ARG A 167 9.36 9.59 -25.02
C ARG A 167 7.83 9.52 -25.20
N LEU A 168 7.17 8.62 -24.47
CA LEU A 168 5.73 8.37 -24.59
C LEU A 168 4.90 9.11 -23.53
N LEU A 169 5.40 9.19 -22.29
CA LEU A 169 4.67 9.82 -21.18
C LEU A 169 5.10 11.27 -20.87
N GLY A 170 6.18 11.75 -21.48
CA GLY A 170 6.75 13.06 -21.15
C GLY A 170 7.37 13.10 -19.75
N SER A 171 7.47 14.30 -19.17
CA SER A 171 7.84 14.49 -17.76
C SER A 171 6.57 14.60 -16.92
N LEU A 172 6.21 13.53 -16.22
CA LEU A 172 5.18 13.58 -15.20
C LEU A 172 5.73 14.38 -14.00
N GLN A 173 4.97 15.37 -13.56
CA GLN A 173 5.28 16.15 -12.37
C GLN A 173 4.54 15.54 -11.17
N GLY A 174 5.16 15.60 -10.00
CA GLY A 174 4.59 15.09 -8.76
C GLY A 174 5.25 13.80 -8.27
N ALA A 175 5.22 13.58 -6.96
CA ALA A 175 5.66 12.33 -6.35
C ALA A 175 4.47 11.40 -6.10
N TYR A 176 4.68 10.09 -6.25
CA TYR A 176 3.63 9.08 -6.14
C TYR A 176 3.99 7.95 -5.16
N LEU A 177 2.97 7.46 -4.45
CA LEU A 177 3.05 6.31 -3.55
C LEU A 177 2.36 5.15 -4.25
N ALA A 178 3.15 4.17 -4.68
CA ALA A 178 2.66 2.92 -5.20
C ALA A 178 2.37 1.97 -4.03
N VAL A 179 1.13 1.49 -3.95
CA VAL A 179 0.67 0.56 -2.92
C VAL A 179 0.38 -0.78 -3.57
N ARG A 180 1.03 -1.83 -3.08
CA ARG A 180 0.93 -3.19 -3.65
C ARG A 180 0.52 -4.19 -2.58
N PHE A 181 -0.44 -5.05 -2.91
CA PHE A 181 -0.88 -6.10 -2.00
C PHE A 181 -1.08 -7.43 -2.73
N PRO A 182 -0.84 -8.58 -2.06
CA PRO A 182 -1.09 -9.88 -2.66
C PRO A 182 -2.58 -10.05 -3.00
N TRP A 183 -2.88 -10.32 -4.27
CA TRP A 183 -4.25 -10.53 -4.71
C TRP A 183 -4.30 -11.44 -5.93
N GLN A 184 -5.17 -12.45 -5.85
CA GLN A 184 -5.42 -13.38 -6.95
C GLN A 184 -6.93 -13.50 -7.15
N GLN A 185 -7.38 -13.28 -8.39
CA GLN A 185 -8.79 -13.48 -8.73
C GLN A 185 -9.19 -14.97 -8.63
N ARG A 186 -10.49 -15.26 -8.51
CA ARG A 186 -10.97 -16.65 -8.51
C ARG A 186 -11.10 -17.18 -9.94
N GLY A 187 -10.95 -18.48 -10.10
CA GLY A 187 -11.13 -19.17 -11.39
C GLY A 187 -9.91 -19.09 -12.32
N VAL A 188 -10.16 -19.28 -13.62
CA VAL A 188 -9.11 -19.39 -14.66
C VAL A 188 -8.26 -18.12 -14.75
N VAL A 189 -8.88 -16.94 -14.59
CA VAL A 189 -8.14 -15.66 -14.63
C VAL A 189 -7.10 -15.58 -13.52
N GLY A 190 -7.43 -16.05 -12.31
CA GLY A 190 -6.48 -16.14 -11.21
C GLY A 190 -5.31 -17.09 -11.48
N PHE A 191 -5.56 -18.20 -12.18
CA PHE A 191 -4.49 -19.11 -12.59
C PHE A 191 -3.56 -18.45 -13.61
N VAL A 192 -4.12 -17.74 -14.60
CA VAL A 192 -3.32 -16.97 -15.56
C VAL A 192 -2.47 -15.92 -14.84
N GLN A 193 -3.05 -15.16 -13.90
CA GLN A 193 -2.30 -14.19 -13.08
C GLN A 193 -1.13 -14.83 -12.35
N LEU A 194 -1.32 -16.04 -11.80
CA LEU A 194 -0.25 -16.79 -11.13
C LEU A 194 0.87 -17.15 -12.10
N VAL A 195 0.53 -17.72 -13.26
CA VAL A 195 1.52 -18.09 -14.28
C VAL A 195 2.30 -16.86 -14.76
N VAL A 196 1.59 -15.76 -15.04
CA VAL A 196 2.19 -14.48 -15.46
C VAL A 196 3.13 -13.96 -14.39
N ALA A 197 2.72 -13.94 -13.12
CA ALA A 197 3.58 -13.49 -12.02
C ALA A 197 4.85 -14.34 -11.87
N LYS A 198 4.72 -15.67 -12.00
CA LYS A 198 5.86 -16.59 -11.92
C LYS A 198 6.83 -16.40 -13.09
N LEU A 199 6.31 -16.15 -14.28
CA LEU A 199 7.11 -15.95 -15.49
C LEU A 199 7.84 -14.60 -15.46
N SER A 200 7.17 -13.52 -15.04
CA SER A 200 7.76 -12.17 -15.08
C SER A 200 8.65 -11.85 -13.89
N ARG A 201 8.27 -12.29 -12.68
CA ARG A 201 8.94 -11.93 -11.41
C ARG A 201 9.64 -13.12 -10.74
N GLY A 202 9.61 -14.29 -11.36
CA GLY A 202 10.30 -15.50 -10.94
C GLY A 202 9.44 -16.45 -10.10
N TRP A 203 9.97 -17.64 -9.85
CA TRP A 203 9.25 -18.77 -9.22
C TRP A 203 8.71 -18.50 -7.81
N SER A 204 9.26 -17.53 -7.09
CA SER A 204 8.76 -17.13 -5.75
C SER A 204 7.73 -16.01 -5.80
N ALA A 205 7.44 -15.43 -6.97
CA ALA A 205 6.50 -14.34 -7.10
C ALA A 205 5.05 -14.79 -6.88
N ALA A 206 4.23 -13.89 -6.36
CA ALA A 206 2.79 -14.06 -6.21
C ALA A 206 2.07 -12.97 -7.02
N PRO A 207 0.84 -13.24 -7.48
CA PRO A 207 -0.05 -12.20 -8.01
C PRO A 207 -0.23 -11.07 -7.01
N GLU A 208 -0.07 -9.85 -7.49
CA GLU A 208 -0.22 -8.63 -6.69
C GLU A 208 -1.12 -7.67 -7.45
N LYS A 209 -1.88 -6.86 -6.72
CA LYS A 209 -2.62 -5.72 -7.26
C LYS A 209 -1.96 -4.44 -6.78
N GLU A 210 -1.86 -3.47 -7.68
CA GLU A 210 -1.25 -2.17 -7.44
C GLU A 210 -2.26 -1.04 -7.64
N PHE A 211 -2.16 0.00 -6.83
CA PHE A 211 -2.79 1.30 -7.06
C PHE A 211 -1.85 2.43 -6.62
N ILE A 212 -2.11 3.65 -7.08
CA ILE A 212 -1.25 4.82 -6.83
C ILE A 212 -1.99 5.87 -6.01
N LEU A 213 -1.27 6.52 -5.10
CA LEU A 213 -1.71 7.71 -4.38
C LEU A 213 -0.72 8.86 -4.61
N PRO A 214 -1.17 10.11 -4.77
CA PRO A 214 -0.27 11.26 -4.88
C PRO A 214 0.41 11.56 -3.54
N LEU A 215 1.70 11.92 -3.49
CA LEU A 215 2.32 12.39 -2.23
C LEU A 215 1.97 13.85 -1.94
N GLU A 216 1.89 14.65 -3.01
CA GLU A 216 1.51 16.05 -2.96
C GLU A 216 0.07 16.20 -2.49
N PHE A 217 -0.18 17.24 -1.70
CA PHE A 217 -1.53 17.49 -1.23
C PHE A 217 -2.39 17.97 -2.40
N PRO A 218 -3.56 17.36 -2.65
CA PRO A 218 -4.38 17.71 -3.80
C PRO A 218 -4.88 19.16 -3.69
N SER A 219 -4.96 19.83 -4.83
CA SER A 219 -5.55 21.16 -4.93
C SER A 219 -7.07 21.13 -4.69
N LYS A 220 -7.68 22.28 -4.36
CA LYS A 220 -9.13 22.35 -4.13
C LYS A 220 -9.95 21.84 -5.34
N GLN A 221 -9.50 22.13 -6.55
CA GLN A 221 -10.15 21.66 -7.78
C GLN A 221 -10.08 20.14 -7.91
N GLU A 222 -8.96 19.53 -7.54
CA GLU A 222 -8.81 18.06 -7.56
C GLU A 222 -9.63 17.38 -6.47
N ILE A 223 -9.73 17.99 -5.29
CA ILE A 223 -10.57 17.53 -4.18
C ILE A 223 -12.03 17.46 -4.65
N ASP A 224 -12.54 18.53 -5.26
CA ASP A 224 -13.92 18.59 -5.75
C ASP A 224 -14.15 17.62 -6.92
N ALA A 225 -13.22 17.58 -7.88
CA ALA A 225 -13.32 16.71 -9.06
C ALA A 225 -13.30 15.21 -8.72
N ARG A 226 -12.50 14.81 -7.73
CA ARG A 226 -12.41 13.41 -7.27
C ARG A 226 -13.42 13.08 -6.15
N GLY A 227 -14.19 14.08 -5.70
CA GLY A 227 -15.20 13.92 -4.66
C GLY A 227 -14.62 13.55 -3.29
N TYR A 228 -13.39 14.00 -3.00
CA TYR A 228 -12.79 13.82 -1.69
C TYR A 228 -13.49 14.68 -0.65
N ARG A 229 -13.49 14.23 0.60
CA ARG A 229 -14.18 14.92 1.69
C ARG A 229 -13.30 14.96 2.91
N PHE A 230 -13.36 16.05 3.67
CA PHE A 230 -12.69 16.09 4.96
C PHE A 230 -13.60 15.50 6.03
N GLU A 231 -13.08 14.55 6.80
CA GLU A 231 -13.81 13.86 7.85
C GLU A 231 -12.93 13.68 9.09
N ASN A 232 -13.61 13.54 10.22
CA ASN A 232 -13.00 13.30 11.52
C ASN A 232 -12.63 11.83 11.66
N VAL A 233 -11.38 11.55 11.99
CA VAL A 233 -10.88 10.18 12.22
C VAL A 233 -10.40 10.05 13.65
N LYS A 234 -10.94 9.10 14.40
CA LYS A 234 -10.48 8.79 15.74
C LYS A 234 -9.14 8.07 15.71
N ILE A 235 -8.13 8.65 16.35
CA ILE A 235 -6.81 8.08 16.61
C ILE A 235 -6.60 8.08 18.12
N TRP A 236 -6.76 6.93 18.77
CA TRP A 236 -6.71 6.83 20.24
C TRP A 236 -7.71 7.80 20.91
N ALA A 237 -7.21 8.79 21.65
CA ALA A 237 -7.99 9.86 22.27
C ALA A 237 -8.22 11.05 21.34
N ASP A 238 -7.44 11.18 20.27
CA ASP A 238 -7.52 12.30 19.32
C ASP A 238 -8.54 12.05 18.23
N VAL A 239 -9.07 13.14 17.67
CA VAL A 239 -9.97 13.11 16.51
C VAL A 239 -9.55 14.16 15.48
N PRO A 240 -8.42 13.97 14.75
CA PRO A 240 -8.01 14.90 13.71
C PRO A 240 -8.97 14.97 12.52
N TYR A 241 -8.96 16.14 11.88
CA TYR A 241 -9.65 16.40 10.62
C TYR A 241 -8.74 16.11 9.42
N ALA A 242 -9.06 15.08 8.66
CA ALA A 242 -8.22 14.59 7.57
C ALA A 242 -9.00 14.43 6.26
N LEU A 243 -8.28 14.48 5.14
CA LEU A 243 -8.88 14.31 3.82
C LEU A 243 -9.13 12.83 3.54
N ASN A 244 -10.40 12.43 3.47
CA ASN A 244 -10.82 11.10 3.05
C ASN A 244 -10.66 10.94 1.54
N MET A 245 -9.80 9.99 1.15
CA MET A 245 -9.51 9.60 -0.23
C MET A 245 -9.95 8.15 -0.51
N SER A 246 -11.01 7.66 0.15
CA SER A 246 -11.53 6.29 0.00
C SER A 246 -11.82 5.89 -1.45
N ASN A 247 -12.14 6.85 -2.32
CA ASN A 247 -12.43 6.62 -3.74
C ASN A 247 -11.22 6.06 -4.52
N GLU A 248 -9.98 6.28 -4.02
CA GLU A 248 -8.76 5.75 -4.63
C GLU A 248 -8.50 4.29 -4.25
N LEU A 249 -9.26 3.73 -3.30
CA LEU A 249 -9.03 2.37 -2.83
C LEU A 249 -9.74 1.33 -3.71
N PRO A 250 -9.02 0.30 -4.18
CA PRO A 250 -9.65 -0.83 -4.85
C PRO A 250 -10.48 -1.65 -3.84
N ALA A 251 -11.68 -2.09 -4.23
CA ALA A 251 -12.56 -2.90 -3.38
C ALA A 251 -11.93 -4.22 -2.92
N GLU A 252 -10.98 -4.75 -3.71
CA GLU A 252 -10.23 -5.96 -3.39
C GLU A 252 -9.33 -5.78 -2.18
N LEU A 253 -8.86 -4.56 -1.88
CA LEU A 253 -8.05 -4.32 -0.69
C LEU A 253 -8.85 -4.57 0.59
N ALA A 254 -10.10 -4.09 0.65
CA ALA A 254 -10.99 -4.34 1.78
C ALA A 254 -11.24 -5.84 1.98
N THR A 255 -11.42 -6.57 0.86
CA THR A 255 -11.60 -8.03 0.86
C THR A 255 -10.33 -8.75 1.31
N TYR A 256 -9.16 -8.34 0.82
CA TYR A 256 -7.86 -8.91 1.19
C TYR A 256 -7.59 -8.74 2.68
N LEU A 257 -7.82 -7.54 3.20
CA LEU A 257 -7.62 -7.24 4.62
C LEU A 257 -8.68 -7.90 5.51
N GLY A 258 -9.79 -8.39 4.96
CA GLY A 258 -10.88 -9.01 5.70
C GLY A 258 -11.73 -8.00 6.49
N VAL A 259 -11.79 -6.74 6.02
CA VAL A 259 -12.57 -5.69 6.69
C VAL A 259 -14.06 -5.89 6.42
N LYS A 260 -14.87 -5.90 7.48
CA LYS A 260 -16.34 -6.01 7.38
C LYS A 260 -17.02 -4.66 7.15
N ASN A 261 -16.38 -3.61 7.63
CA ASN A 261 -16.84 -2.23 7.53
C ASN A 261 -16.23 -1.55 6.31
N PRO A 262 -16.80 -0.41 5.85
CA PRO A 262 -16.17 0.41 4.82
C PRO A 262 -14.73 0.77 5.21
N LEU A 263 -13.79 0.46 4.32
CA LEU A 263 -12.38 0.81 4.43
C LEU A 263 -12.14 2.16 3.75
N GLY A 264 -11.42 3.04 4.42
CA GLY A 264 -11.00 4.33 3.89
C GLY A 264 -9.51 4.57 4.07
N ILE A 265 -9.00 5.51 3.29
CA ILE A 265 -7.64 6.03 3.42
C ILE A 265 -7.71 7.54 3.59
N PHE A 266 -6.94 8.02 4.55
CA PHE A 266 -6.93 9.40 4.98
C PHE A 266 -5.56 10.01 4.76
N ARG A 267 -5.54 11.23 4.23
CA ARG A 267 -4.33 12.03 4.03
C ARG A 267 -4.26 13.12 5.11
N SER A 268 -3.09 13.28 5.73
CA SER A 268 -2.86 14.36 6.69
C SER A 268 -2.94 15.73 6.00
N THR A 269 -3.60 16.69 6.64
CA THR A 269 -3.80 18.03 6.09
C THR A 269 -2.64 18.93 6.52
N PRO A 270 -1.98 19.65 5.61
CA PRO A 270 -0.91 20.59 5.99
C PRO A 270 -1.44 21.85 6.72
N LEU A 271 -2.75 22.11 6.63
CA LEU A 271 -3.42 23.29 7.19
C LEU A 271 -3.81 23.14 8.67
N ASP A 272 -4.10 21.91 9.11
CA ASP A 272 -4.61 21.62 10.45
C ASP A 272 -3.83 20.45 11.04
N ARG A 273 -2.54 20.70 11.30
CA ARG A 273 -1.64 19.71 11.88
C ARG A 273 -1.87 19.61 13.38
N ARG A 274 -1.78 18.39 13.89
CA ARG A 274 -1.92 18.16 15.33
C ARG A 274 -0.71 18.72 16.05
N LYS A 275 -0.98 19.50 17.10
CA LYS A 275 0.03 20.07 17.98
C LYS A 275 0.17 19.18 19.19
N VAL A 276 1.38 18.66 19.42
CA VAL A 276 1.70 17.85 20.59
C VAL A 276 2.54 18.65 21.55
N PHE A 277 2.11 18.63 22.81
CA PHE A 277 2.84 19.24 23.90
C PHE A 277 3.78 18.19 24.51
N PRO A 278 5.06 18.53 24.72
CA PRO A 278 5.98 17.65 25.41
C PRO A 278 5.47 17.31 26.82
N ASN A 279 5.63 16.05 27.24
CA ASN A 279 5.41 15.67 28.64
C ASN A 279 6.62 16.11 29.48
N THR A 280 6.78 17.43 29.66
CA THR A 280 7.86 18.01 30.48
C THR A 280 7.36 18.16 31.91
N SER A 281 7.89 17.33 32.81
CA SER A 281 7.71 17.50 34.24
C SER A 281 8.31 18.83 34.70
N GLY A 282 7.47 19.77 35.15
CA GLY A 282 7.82 20.88 36.04
C GLY A 282 8.88 21.88 35.54
N ASN A 283 8.42 23.13 35.32
CA ASN A 283 9.19 24.38 35.33
C ASN A 283 10.01 24.82 34.12
N GLU A 284 10.06 24.07 33.02
CA GLU A 284 10.50 24.65 31.74
C GLU A 284 9.46 24.39 30.65
N MET A 285 8.50 25.32 30.52
CA MET A 285 7.73 25.46 29.30
C MET A 285 8.68 25.91 28.18
N SER A 286 9.45 24.97 27.63
CA SER A 286 10.01 25.18 26.32
C SER A 286 8.81 25.36 25.37
N GLY A 287 8.63 26.58 24.84
CA GLY A 287 7.52 26.93 23.94
C GLY A 287 7.58 26.23 22.58
N HIS A 288 8.18 25.04 22.51
CA HIS A 288 8.25 24.21 21.32
C HIS A 288 6.98 23.39 21.18
N GLU A 289 6.02 23.99 20.50
CA GLU A 289 4.86 23.30 19.97
C GLU A 289 5.30 22.46 18.77
N THR A 290 5.28 21.13 18.91
CA THR A 290 5.66 20.23 17.81
C THR A 290 4.43 19.88 17.01
N GLU A 291 4.41 20.23 15.73
CA GLU A 291 3.38 19.79 14.80
C GLU A 291 3.68 18.36 14.33
N ILE A 292 2.67 17.51 14.30
CA ILE A 292 2.77 16.14 13.79
C ILE A 292 1.65 15.85 12.78
N ASP A 293 1.93 14.90 11.87
CA ASP A 293 0.94 14.33 10.97
C ASP A 293 0.17 13.19 11.69
N PHE A 294 0.22 11.96 11.19
CA PHE A 294 -0.41 10.79 11.81
C PHE A 294 0.47 10.03 12.82
N HIS A 295 1.53 10.68 13.32
CA HIS A 295 2.37 10.15 14.38
C HIS A 295 1.55 9.86 15.64
N ASP A 296 1.98 8.89 16.43
CA ASP A 296 1.37 8.68 17.75
C ASP A 296 1.82 9.81 18.67
N ALA A 297 0.85 10.49 19.29
CA ALA A 297 1.10 11.40 20.39
C ALA A 297 0.93 10.63 21.68
N PHE A 298 1.88 10.74 22.60
CA PHE A 298 1.67 10.30 23.97
C PHE A 298 0.98 11.46 24.68
N LEU A 299 -0.32 11.29 24.95
CA LEU A 299 -1.12 12.21 25.75
C LEU A 299 -1.44 11.44 27.03
N ASP A 300 -1.02 11.98 28.18
CA ASP A 300 -1.41 11.49 29.51
C ASP A 300 -2.88 11.83 29.81
#